data_AF-A0A2V4NIZ8-F1
#
_entry.id   AF-A0A2V4NIZ8-F1
#
_cell.length_a   1.000
_cell.length_b   1.000
_cell.length_c   1.000
_cell.angle_alpha   90.00
_cell.angle_beta   90.00
_cell.angle_gamma   90.00
#
_symmetry.space_group_name_H-M   'P 1'
#
loop_
_entity.id
_entity.type
_entity.pdbx_description
1 polymer ?
#
loop_
_entity_poly.entity_id
_entity_poly.type
_entity_poly.pdbx_seq_one_letter_code
_entity_poly.pdbx_strand_id
1 'polypeptide(L)'
;METEYEMDGAAATDRRSLFAALGAALNGPGGYYGRNLDALVDCLRGGFGPQPPFTLHWRDFAVADTAPALRAGYAREVVEVLREAGVTVRLS
;
A
#
# COMPACT_ATOMS: atom_id res chain seq x y z
N MET A 1 4.20 -7.02 -20.09
CA MET A 1 3.03 -6.56 -19.33
C MET A 1 3.47 -6.55 -17.87
N GLU A 2 3.52 -5.37 -17.28
CA GLU A 2 3.75 -5.23 -15.84
C GLU A 2 2.44 -5.56 -15.13
N THR A 3 2.49 -6.27 -14.00
CA THR A 3 1.27 -6.64 -13.27
C THR A 3 0.68 -5.40 -12.60
N GLU A 4 -0.65 -5.27 -12.68
CA GLU A 4 -1.39 -4.16 -12.08
C GLU A 4 -2.23 -4.65 -10.91
N TYR A 5 -2.25 -3.86 -9.84
CA TYR A 5 -3.03 -4.09 -8.65
C TYR A 5 -3.84 -2.85 -8.31
N GLU A 6 -5.01 -3.04 -7.71
CA GLU A 6 -5.88 -1.96 -7.26
C GLU A 6 -6.08 -2.03 -5.76
N MET A 7 -5.83 -0.90 -5.08
CA MET A 7 -6.11 -0.71 -3.67
C MET A 7 -7.24 0.30 -3.52
N ASP A 8 -8.26 -0.08 -2.74
CA ASP A 8 -9.31 0.83 -2.30
C ASP A 8 -8.86 1.59 -1.05
N GLY A 9 -8.61 2.89 -1.20
CA GLY A 9 -8.21 3.79 -0.12
C GLY A 9 -9.36 4.27 0.76
N ALA A 10 -10.62 4.08 0.36
CA ALA A 10 -11.77 4.58 1.12
C ALA A 10 -11.86 3.92 2.51
N ALA A 11 -11.39 2.68 2.64
CA ALA A 11 -11.33 1.98 3.93
C ALA A 11 -10.05 2.28 4.74
N ALA A 12 -9.01 2.87 4.14
CA ALA A 12 -7.68 3.06 4.73
C ALA A 12 -7.61 4.26 5.69
N THR A 13 -8.46 4.24 6.72
CA THR A 13 -8.69 5.38 7.64
C THR A 13 -7.84 5.35 8.90
N ASP A 14 -7.14 4.25 9.15
CA ASP A 14 -6.18 4.06 10.23
C ASP A 14 -5.04 3.14 9.76
N ARG A 15 -3.99 2.99 10.57
CA ARG A 15 -2.82 2.19 10.16
C ARG A 15 -3.18 0.74 9.86
N ARG A 16 -4.03 0.12 10.68
CA ARG A 16 -4.41 -1.28 10.51
C ARG A 16 -5.22 -1.45 9.23
N SER A 17 -6.22 -0.59 9.00
CA SER A 17 -7.05 -0.65 7.80
C SER A 17 -6.26 -0.33 6.53
N LEU A 18 -5.27 0.58 6.59
CA LEU A 18 -4.35 0.87 5.48
C LEU A 18 -3.58 -0.37 5.04
N PHE A 19 -2.88 -1.04 5.97
CA PHE A 19 -2.11 -2.24 5.63
C PHE A 19 -3.00 -3.44 5.28
N ALA A 20 -4.23 -3.51 5.82
CA ALA A 20 -5.21 -4.51 5.42
C ALA A 20 -5.67 -4.31 3.97
N ALA A 21 -5.94 -3.06 3.57
CA ALA A 21 -6.31 -2.74 2.19
C ALA A 21 -5.15 -3.02 1.21
N LEU A 22 -3.92 -2.68 1.59
CA LEU A 22 -2.73 -3.00 0.79
C LEU A 22 -2.52 -4.52 0.64
N GLY A 23 -2.64 -5.26 1.73
CA GLY A 23 -2.56 -6.72 1.71
C GLY A 23 -3.67 -7.38 0.90
N ALA A 24 -4.89 -6.85 0.99
CA ALA A 24 -6.02 -7.30 0.18
C ALA A 24 -5.80 -7.09 -1.32
N ALA A 25 -5.25 -5.93 -1.69
CA ALA A 25 -4.93 -5.59 -3.07
C ALA A 25 -3.87 -6.53 -3.68
N LEU A 26 -2.81 -6.82 -2.92
CA LEU A 26 -1.64 -7.53 -3.45
C LEU A 26 -1.72 -9.05 -3.32
N ASN A 27 -2.41 -9.55 -2.30
CA ASN A 27 -2.46 -10.98 -1.97
C ASN A 27 -3.90 -11.53 -1.83
N GLY A 28 -4.91 -10.77 -2.24
CA GLY A 28 -6.31 -11.16 -2.17
C GLY A 28 -6.94 -10.97 -0.77
N PRO A 29 -8.25 -11.20 -0.61
CA PRO A 29 -8.98 -10.86 0.61
C PRO A 29 -8.35 -11.42 1.90
N GLY A 30 -8.08 -10.54 2.88
CA GLY A 30 -7.40 -10.91 4.13
C GLY A 30 -5.88 -11.14 3.98
N GLY A 31 -5.33 -10.87 2.81
CA GLY A 31 -3.91 -11.00 2.51
C GLY A 31 -3.03 -10.09 3.36
N TYR A 32 -1.81 -10.54 3.62
CA TYR A 32 -0.79 -9.80 4.34
C TYR A 32 0.18 -9.15 3.36
N TYR A 33 0.49 -7.86 3.55
CA TYR A 33 1.61 -7.22 2.85
C TYR A 33 2.19 -6.10 3.73
N GLY A 34 2.70 -6.51 4.91
CA GLY A 34 3.21 -5.61 5.93
C GLY A 34 2.15 -5.16 6.95
N ARG A 35 2.63 -4.53 8.02
CA ARG A 35 1.80 -3.92 9.10
C ARG A 35 2.37 -2.60 9.62
N ASN A 36 3.48 -2.17 9.04
CA ASN A 36 4.25 -0.93 9.26
C ASN A 36 5.24 -0.78 8.09
N LEU A 37 6.04 0.29 8.07
CA LEU A 37 6.97 0.59 6.97
C LEU A 37 8.09 -0.45 6.85
N ASP A 38 8.69 -0.89 7.97
CA ASP A 38 9.76 -1.91 7.94
C ASP A 38 9.27 -3.23 7.37
N ALA A 39 8.10 -3.70 7.83
CA ALA A 39 7.50 -4.93 7.33
C ALA A 39 7.05 -4.81 5.86
N LEU A 40 6.68 -3.61 5.41
CA LEU A 40 6.41 -3.34 4.00
C LEU A 40 7.69 -3.49 3.15
N VAL A 41 8.81 -2.93 3.61
CA VAL A 41 10.12 -3.10 2.96
C VAL A 41 10.52 -4.58 2.89
N ASP A 42 10.30 -5.34 3.96
CA ASP A 42 10.56 -6.78 3.97
C ASP A 42 9.70 -7.51 2.92
N CYS A 43 8.41 -7.18 2.81
CA CYS A 43 7.53 -7.75 1.79
C CYS A 43 8.00 -7.43 0.36
N LEU A 44 8.42 -6.19 0.12
CA LEU A 44 8.90 -5.72 -1.19
C LEU A 44 10.23 -6.37 -1.61
N ARG A 45 11.03 -6.88 -0.66
CA ARG A 45 12.26 -7.64 -0.93
C ARG A 45 12.02 -9.11 -1.26
N GLY A 46 10.77 -9.58 -1.16
CA GLY A 46 10.34 -10.90 -1.63
C GLY A 46 9.99 -11.90 -0.54
N GLY A 47 9.32 -12.98 -0.96
CA GLY A 47 8.86 -14.06 -0.07
C GLY A 47 7.46 -13.86 0.53
N PHE A 48 6.79 -12.74 0.24
CA PHE A 48 5.49 -12.39 0.82
C PHE A 48 4.41 -12.01 -0.21
N GLY A 49 4.62 -12.37 -1.48
CA GLY A 49 3.71 -12.03 -2.58
C GLY A 49 4.44 -11.29 -3.71
N PRO A 50 3.76 -10.34 -4.38
CA PRO A 50 4.32 -9.59 -5.50
C PRO A 50 5.62 -8.88 -5.12
N GLN A 51 6.57 -8.89 -6.04
CA GLN A 51 7.85 -8.17 -5.93
C GLN A 51 7.92 -7.11 -7.03
N PRO A 52 8.49 -5.93 -6.76
CA PRO A 52 8.73 -4.94 -7.79
C PRO A 52 9.55 -5.52 -8.97
N PRO A 53 9.33 -5.05 -10.21
CA PRO A 53 8.43 -3.97 -10.60
C PRO A 53 6.96 -4.42 -10.75
N PHE A 54 6.03 -3.60 -10.25
CA PHE A 54 4.60 -3.69 -10.53
C PHE A 54 3.94 -2.31 -10.41
N THR A 55 2.71 -2.18 -10.91
CA THR A 55 1.90 -0.96 -10.75
C THR A 55 0.82 -1.16 -9.68
N LEU A 56 0.71 -0.20 -8.76
CA LEU A 56 -0.37 -0.08 -7.78
C LEU A 56 -1.20 1.16 -8.07
N HIS A 57 -2.48 0.96 -8.36
CA HIS A 57 -3.48 2.02 -8.44
C HIS A 57 -4.16 2.17 -7.06
N TRP A 58 -3.83 3.25 -6.35
CA TRP A 58 -4.43 3.58 -5.07
C TRP A 58 -5.57 4.58 -5.28
N ARG A 59 -6.80 4.07 -5.24
CA ARG A 59 -8.02 4.89 -5.36
C ARG A 59 -8.38 5.54 -4.04
N ASP A 60 -9.00 6.71 -4.10
CA ASP A 60 -9.46 7.45 -2.91
C ASP A 60 -8.31 7.76 -1.93
N PHE A 61 -7.12 8.06 -2.47
CA PHE A 61 -5.91 8.29 -1.66
C PHE A 61 -6.09 9.44 -0.67
N ALA A 62 -6.85 10.46 -1.06
CA ALA A 62 -7.15 11.61 -0.21
C ALA A 62 -7.83 11.22 1.11
N VAL A 63 -8.59 10.11 1.14
CA VAL A 63 -9.21 9.60 2.38
C VAL A 63 -8.15 9.18 3.38
N ALA A 64 -7.16 8.37 2.96
CA ALA A 64 -6.06 7.95 3.81
C ALA A 64 -5.16 9.13 4.21
N ASP A 65 -4.90 10.05 3.27
CA ASP A 65 -4.00 11.18 3.49
C ASP A 65 -4.54 12.22 4.47
N THR A 66 -5.87 12.31 4.59
CA THR A 66 -6.57 13.23 5.50
C THR A 66 -7.18 12.55 6.72
N ALA A 67 -7.02 11.23 6.86
CA ALA A 67 -7.62 10.48 7.95
C ALA A 67 -7.04 10.89 9.32
N PRO A 68 -7.87 11.30 10.29
CA PRO A 68 -7.39 11.81 11.59
C PRO A 68 -6.78 10.72 12.48
N ALA A 69 -7.11 9.44 12.24
CA ALA A 69 -6.53 8.31 12.97
C ALA A 69 -5.18 7.85 12.39
N LEU A 70 -4.73 8.45 11.28
CA LEU A 70 -3.38 8.32 10.78
C LEU A 70 -2.54 9.52 11.24
N ARG A 71 -1.26 9.27 11.52
CA ARG A 71 -0.31 10.37 11.66
C ARG A 71 -0.29 11.14 10.34
N ALA A 72 -0.31 12.47 10.41
CA ALA A 72 -0.16 13.33 9.24
C ALA A 72 1.05 12.90 8.39
N GLY A 73 0.81 12.74 7.08
CA GLY A 73 1.82 12.32 6.11
C GLY A 73 2.10 10.82 6.04
N TYR A 74 1.52 9.99 6.91
CA TYR A 74 1.82 8.55 6.94
C TYR A 74 1.46 7.82 5.65
N ALA A 75 0.31 8.15 5.04
CA ALA A 75 -0.08 7.57 3.75
C ALA A 75 0.93 7.91 2.63
N ARG A 76 1.46 9.14 2.63
CA ARG A 76 2.52 9.56 1.69
C ARG A 76 3.82 8.81 1.93
N GLU A 77 4.22 8.59 3.18
CA GLU A 77 5.42 7.79 3.47
C GLU A 77 5.30 6.35 2.97
N VAL A 78 4.12 5.74 3.04
CA VAL A 78 3.87 4.41 2.44
C VAL A 78 4.06 4.48 0.91
N VAL A 79 3.56 5.53 0.26
CA VAL A 79 3.75 5.74 -1.19
C VAL A 79 5.23 5.89 -1.54
N GLU A 80 6.00 6.64 -0.76
CA GLU A 80 7.42 6.81 -1.00
C GLU A 80 8.19 5.50 -0.83
N VAL A 81 7.91 4.71 0.20
CA VAL A 81 8.51 3.37 0.37
C VAL A 81 8.21 2.46 -0.83
N LEU A 82 6.98 2.47 -1.33
CA LEU A 82 6.60 1.71 -2.53
C LEU A 82 7.41 2.18 -3.75
N ARG A 83 7.50 3.49 -3.97
CA ARG A 83 8.23 4.07 -5.11
C ARG A 83 9.74 3.80 -5.05
N GLU A 84 10.34 3.94 -3.87
CA GLU A 84 11.76 3.65 -3.65
C GLU A 84 12.09 2.19 -3.92
N ALA A 85 11.15 1.27 -3.65
CA ALA A 85 11.31 -0.15 -3.97
C ALA A 85 11.10 -0.47 -5.46
N GLY A 86 10.72 0.50 -6.30
CA GLY A 86 10.47 0.31 -7.72
C GLY A 86 9.02 -0.02 -8.08
N VAL A 87 8.07 0.21 -7.16
CA VAL A 87 6.63 0.13 -7.47
C VAL A 87 6.16 1.41 -8.11
N THR A 88 5.48 1.28 -9.24
CA THR A 88 4.80 2.41 -9.87
C THR A 88 3.49 2.68 -9.15
N VAL A 89 3.40 3.77 -8.38
CA VAL A 89 2.16 4.14 -7.66
C VAL A 89 1.38 5.22 -8.41
N ARG A 90 0.12 4.92 -8.75
CA ARG A 90 -0.87 5.86 -9.32
C ARG A 90 -1.89 6.23 -8.26
N LEU A 91 -2.10 7.53 -8.04
CA LEU A 91 -3.02 8.05 -7.02
C LEU A 91 -4.23 8.70 -7.72
N SER A 92 -5.41 8.52 -7.15
CA SER A 92 -6.66 9.20 -7.55
C SER A 92 -7.47 9.62 -6.33
#